data_AF-G5B1D5-F1
#
_entry.id   AF-G5B1D5-F1
#
_cell.length_a   1.000
_cell.length_b   1.000
_cell.length_c   1.000
_cell.angle_alpha   90.00
_cell.angle_beta   90.00
_cell.angle_gamma   90.00
#
_symmetry.space_group_name_H-M   'P 1'
#
loop_
_entity.id
_entity.type
_entity.pdbx_description
1 polymer ?
#
loop_
_entity_poly.entity_id
_entity_poly.type
_entity_poly.pdbx_seq_one_letter_code
_entity_poly.pdbx_strand_id
1 'polypeptide(L)'
;MLSPLLARSNTSQASLNGIYQSPIDFKNSKFYVFSEFFYCKEDVLHIGGRYHGPTFAKAAQDYCGMAWSVLTQRFKNGLFSSHADEHRLKYQCFKSAWMYQILHEGFHFPYDYPNLRTAQLVYDREVQLTLGAILYKTQFLSSRDLRQEGARQVHGNWFHLSFVYNHYLFFACILVVLLAIILYLLRPH
;
A
#
# COMPACT_ATOMS: atom_id res chain seq x y z
N MET A 1 4.16 -11.70 32.02
CA MET A 1 5.54 -11.43 32.51
C MET A 1 6.43 -10.66 31.52
N LEU A 2 5.96 -10.26 30.33
CA LEU A 2 6.79 -9.45 29.40
C LEU A 2 6.46 -7.95 29.42
N SER A 3 5.39 -7.54 30.12
CA SER A 3 4.93 -6.14 30.20
C SER A 3 6.02 -5.14 30.61
N PRO A 4 6.97 -5.44 31.52
CA PRO A 4 8.06 -4.51 31.86
C PRO A 4 8.96 -4.15 30.67
N LEU A 5 9.11 -5.05 29.69
CA LEU A 5 9.94 -4.82 28.49
C LEU A 5 9.31 -3.83 27.50
N LEU A 6 8.03 -3.49 27.67
CA LEU A 6 7.35 -2.49 26.85
C LEU A 6 7.77 -1.05 27.23
N ALA A 7 8.40 -0.86 28.39
CA ALA A 7 8.82 0.43 28.95
C ALA A 7 7.73 1.51 28.82
N ARG A 8 6.52 1.17 29.27
CA ARG A 8 5.33 2.02 29.13
C ARG A 8 5.48 3.31 29.97
N SER A 9 4.99 4.42 29.42
CA SER A 9 4.79 5.68 30.15
C SER A 9 3.37 5.77 30.71
N ASN A 10 3.16 6.49 31.81
CA ASN A 10 1.82 6.73 32.39
C ASN A 10 0.96 7.71 31.57
N THR A 11 1.48 8.25 30.47
CA THR A 11 0.74 9.17 29.58
C THR A 11 -0.23 8.41 28.68
N SER A 12 -1.49 8.85 28.61
CA SER A 12 -2.58 8.18 27.88
C SER A 12 -2.39 8.07 26.35
N GLN A 13 -1.47 8.85 25.78
CA GLN A 13 -1.18 8.87 24.34
C GLN A 13 0.19 8.27 24.00
N ALA A 14 0.82 7.55 24.94
CA ALA A 14 2.09 6.89 24.68
C ALA A 14 1.93 5.39 24.47
N SER A 15 2.70 4.85 23.54
CA SER A 15 2.85 3.43 23.26
C SER A 15 4.14 2.88 23.92
N LEU A 16 4.86 2.04 23.19
CA LEU A 16 6.16 1.48 23.56
C LEU A 16 7.19 2.59 23.84
N ASN A 17 8.03 2.39 24.86
CA ASN A 17 9.09 3.31 25.26
C ASN A 17 8.63 4.77 25.48
N GLY A 18 7.36 4.98 25.84
CA GLY A 18 6.81 6.32 26.05
C GLY A 18 6.63 7.15 24.77
N ILE A 19 6.72 6.54 23.58
CA ILE A 19 6.61 7.23 22.30
C ILE A 19 5.14 7.59 22.02
N TYR A 20 4.91 8.82 21.58
CA TYR A 20 3.58 9.30 21.20
C TYR A 20 2.94 8.41 20.12
N GLN A 21 1.69 8.02 20.36
CA GLN A 21 0.83 7.30 19.43
C GLN A 21 -0.43 8.13 19.19
N SER A 22 -0.70 8.43 17.92
CA SER A 22 -1.97 9.07 17.55
C SER A 22 -3.15 8.17 17.95
N PRO A 23 -4.25 8.75 18.47
CA PRO A 23 -5.45 7.99 18.76
C PRO A 23 -5.93 7.19 17.53
N ILE A 24 -6.25 5.91 17.74
CA ILE A 24 -6.77 5.03 16.70
C ILE A 24 -8.29 4.95 16.85
N ASP A 25 -9.02 5.27 15.79
CA ASP A 25 -10.46 4.98 15.71
C ASP A 25 -10.67 3.51 15.34
N PHE A 26 -10.74 2.63 16.35
CA PHE A 26 -10.99 1.21 16.13
C PHE A 26 -12.37 0.93 15.50
N LYS A 27 -13.34 1.85 15.54
CA LYS A 27 -14.66 1.58 14.92
C LYS A 27 -14.59 1.64 13.39
N ASN A 28 -13.80 2.57 12.86
CA ASN A 28 -13.74 2.86 11.42
C ASN A 28 -12.41 2.50 10.76
N SER A 29 -11.51 1.80 11.46
CA SER A 29 -10.23 1.37 10.92
C SER A 29 -10.20 -0.13 10.59
N LYS A 30 -9.25 -0.52 9.74
CA LYS A 30 -8.90 -1.90 9.43
C LYS A 30 -7.39 -2.01 9.38
N PHE A 31 -6.85 -3.08 9.95
CA PHE A 31 -5.40 -3.28 10.04
C PHE A 31 -5.00 -4.62 9.45
N TYR A 32 -3.90 -4.58 8.70
CA TYR A 32 -3.15 -5.75 8.28
C TYR A 32 -1.82 -5.76 9.00
N VAL A 33 -1.43 -6.94 9.51
CA VAL A 33 -0.15 -7.11 10.19
C VAL A 33 0.56 -8.31 9.59
N PHE A 34 1.86 -8.15 9.43
CA PHE A 34 2.70 -9.02 8.61
C PHE A 34 3.78 -9.68 9.47
N SER A 35 4.60 -10.51 8.81
CA SER A 35 5.81 -11.10 9.39
C SER A 35 5.48 -11.92 10.64
N GLU A 36 6.11 -11.63 11.79
CA GLU A 36 5.93 -12.42 13.01
C GLU A 36 4.48 -12.52 13.51
N PHE A 37 3.63 -11.54 13.19
CA PHE A 37 2.22 -11.63 13.53
C PHE A 37 1.50 -12.72 12.74
N PHE A 38 1.92 -12.94 11.49
CA PHE A 38 1.44 -14.04 10.67
C PHE A 38 2.11 -15.36 11.07
N TYR A 39 3.44 -15.40 11.15
CA TYR A 39 4.19 -16.63 11.44
C TYR A 39 3.84 -17.24 12.80
N CYS A 40 3.62 -16.41 13.84
CA CYS A 40 3.22 -16.92 15.15
C CYS A 40 1.83 -17.55 15.16
N LYS A 41 0.95 -17.23 14.20
CA LYS A 41 -0.39 -17.82 14.08
C LYS A 41 -0.42 -19.01 13.13
N GLU A 42 0.36 -18.95 12.06
CA GLU A 42 0.30 -19.92 10.98
C GLU A 42 1.24 -21.11 11.21
N ASP A 43 2.53 -20.86 11.40
CA ASP A 43 3.57 -21.90 11.27
C ASP A 43 3.35 -23.13 12.17
N VAL A 44 2.88 -22.89 13.40
CA VAL A 44 2.73 -23.93 14.43
C VAL A 44 1.36 -24.00 15.08
N LEU A 45 0.57 -22.91 15.02
CA LEU A 45 -0.76 -22.87 15.61
C LEU A 45 -1.88 -23.12 14.58
N HIS A 46 -1.59 -22.99 13.28
CA HIS A 46 -2.55 -23.19 12.18
C HIS A 46 -3.86 -22.39 12.33
N ILE A 47 -3.76 -21.17 12.86
CA ILE A 47 -4.90 -20.26 13.10
C ILE A 47 -4.71 -18.91 12.38
N GLY A 48 -4.20 -18.93 11.14
CA GLY A 48 -4.00 -17.73 10.31
C GLY A 48 -5.26 -16.92 10.02
N GLY A 49 -5.11 -15.91 9.15
CA GLY A 49 -6.22 -15.04 8.75
C GLY A 49 -6.62 -14.01 9.81
N ARG A 50 -7.91 -13.94 10.17
CA ARG A 50 -8.43 -12.92 11.09
C ARG A 50 -7.86 -13.12 12.50
N TYR A 51 -7.48 -12.03 13.16
CA TYR A 51 -7.01 -12.08 14.54
C TYR A 51 -8.20 -12.14 15.50
N HIS A 52 -8.08 -13.01 16.51
CA HIS A 52 -8.99 -13.04 17.66
C HIS A 52 -8.18 -13.35 18.92
N GLY A 53 -8.14 -12.40 19.87
CA GLY A 53 -7.24 -12.44 21.03
C GLY A 53 -7.44 -13.65 21.93
N PRO A 54 -8.67 -13.97 22.37
CA PRO A 54 -8.94 -15.14 23.21
C PRO A 54 -8.52 -16.47 22.56
N THR A 55 -8.87 -16.70 21.29
CA THR A 55 -8.47 -17.92 20.58
C THR A 55 -6.96 -18.01 20.40
N PHE A 56 -6.32 -16.89 20.05
CA PHE A 56 -4.86 -16.86 19.93
C PHE A 56 -4.17 -17.17 21.27
N ALA A 57 -4.59 -16.50 22.35
CA ALA A 57 -4.03 -16.71 23.67
C ALA A 57 -4.19 -18.16 24.14
N LYS A 58 -5.37 -18.76 23.90
CA LYS A 58 -5.64 -20.16 24.24
C LYS A 58 -4.75 -21.11 23.43
N ALA A 59 -4.68 -20.95 22.12
CA ALA A 59 -3.84 -21.80 21.26
C ALA A 59 -2.34 -21.67 21.62
N ALA A 60 -1.87 -20.46 21.90
CA ALA A 60 -0.49 -20.23 22.34
C ALA A 60 -0.22 -20.87 23.71
N GLN A 61 -1.16 -20.78 24.66
CA GLN A 61 -1.03 -21.41 25.96
C GLN A 61 -1.01 -22.94 25.86
N ASP A 62 -1.87 -23.52 25.04
CA ASP A 62 -1.92 -24.97 24.80
C ASP A 62 -0.63 -25.44 24.13
N TYR A 63 -0.08 -24.66 23.19
CA TYR A 63 1.23 -24.93 22.60
C TYR A 63 2.35 -24.91 23.63
N CYS A 64 2.41 -23.87 24.46
CA CYS A 64 3.46 -23.68 25.44
C CYS A 64 3.36 -24.59 26.66
N GLY A 65 2.19 -25.18 26.91
CA GLY A 65 1.99 -26.20 27.93
C GLY A 65 2.48 -27.59 27.52
N MET A 66 2.83 -27.81 26.24
CA MET A 66 3.36 -29.10 25.78
C MET A 66 4.82 -29.30 26.22
N ALA A 67 5.15 -30.54 26.60
CA ALA A 67 6.53 -30.93 26.83
C ALA A 67 7.36 -30.80 25.53
N TRP A 68 8.62 -30.36 25.66
CA TRP A 68 9.52 -30.20 24.52
C TRP A 68 9.66 -31.47 23.68
N SER A 69 9.73 -32.65 24.33
CA SER A 69 9.78 -33.94 23.65
C SER A 69 8.58 -34.18 22.71
N VAL A 70 7.38 -33.78 23.14
CA VAL A 70 6.15 -33.88 22.33
C VAL A 70 6.23 -32.93 21.13
N LEU A 71 6.70 -31.69 21.34
CA LEU A 71 6.86 -30.72 20.27
C LEU A 71 7.86 -31.23 19.21
N THR A 72 9.03 -31.73 19.63
CA THR A 72 10.03 -32.29 18.73
C THR A 72 9.50 -33.51 17.98
N GLN A 73 8.72 -34.38 18.63
CA GLN A 73 8.10 -35.53 17.96
C GLN A 73 7.08 -35.07 16.91
N ARG A 74 6.21 -34.11 17.23
CA ARG A 74 5.24 -33.55 16.26
C ARG A 74 5.93 -32.91 15.06
N PHE A 75 7.05 -32.22 15.30
CA PHE A 75 7.88 -31.65 14.24
C PHE A 75 8.48 -32.71 13.32
N LYS A 76 9.10 -33.76 13.89
CA LYS A 76 9.62 -34.89 13.12
C LYS A 76 8.55 -35.61 12.30
N ASN A 77 7.32 -35.63 12.80
CA ASN A 77 6.17 -36.22 12.13
C ASN A 77 5.53 -35.29 11.09
N GLY A 78 6.04 -34.06 10.89
CA GLY A 78 5.52 -33.12 9.89
C GLY A 78 4.16 -32.50 10.23
N LEU A 79 3.80 -32.37 11.52
CA LEU A 79 2.52 -31.76 11.93
C LEU A 79 2.51 -30.21 11.87
N PHE A 80 3.66 -29.59 11.65
CA PHE A 80 3.79 -28.13 11.53
C PHE A 80 3.96 -27.72 10.06
N SER A 81 3.83 -26.42 9.78
CA SER A 81 4.05 -25.88 8.45
C SER A 81 5.45 -26.21 7.94
N SER A 82 5.61 -26.39 6.63
CA SER A 82 6.92 -26.63 5.99
C SER A 82 7.91 -25.48 6.20
N HIS A 83 7.42 -24.28 6.52
CA HIS A 83 8.24 -23.11 6.84
C HIS A 83 8.72 -23.09 8.30
N ALA A 84 8.15 -23.91 9.17
CA ALA A 84 8.57 -23.97 10.57
C ALA A 84 9.90 -24.71 10.67
N ASP A 85 10.87 -24.11 11.35
CA ASP A 85 12.15 -24.73 11.70
C ASP A 85 12.25 -24.99 13.21
N GLU A 86 13.33 -25.64 13.65
CA GLU A 86 13.55 -25.88 15.09
C GLU A 86 13.61 -24.56 15.89
N HIS A 87 14.11 -23.50 15.26
CA HIS A 87 14.13 -22.17 15.86
C HIS A 87 12.71 -21.62 16.09
N ARG A 88 11.79 -21.77 15.13
CA ARG A 88 10.37 -21.44 15.28
C ARG A 88 9.77 -22.19 16.46
N LEU A 89 10.01 -23.50 16.56
CA LEU A 89 9.53 -24.29 17.70
C LEU A 89 10.02 -23.76 19.05
N LYS A 90 11.33 -23.51 19.14
CA LYS A 90 11.98 -23.09 20.37
C LYS A 90 11.49 -21.73 20.87
N TYR A 91 11.31 -20.76 19.96
CA TYR A 91 10.99 -19.37 20.32
C TYR A 91 9.52 -19.01 20.17
N GLN A 92 8.67 -19.93 19.69
CA GLN A 92 7.25 -19.68 19.49
C GLN A 92 6.57 -19.09 20.72
N CYS A 93 6.84 -19.64 21.90
CA CYS A 93 6.20 -19.21 23.13
C CYS A 93 6.54 -17.77 23.50
N PHE A 94 7.83 -17.43 23.41
CA PHE A 94 8.28 -16.08 23.66
C PHE A 94 7.69 -15.11 22.63
N LYS A 95 7.79 -15.44 21.33
CA LYS A 95 7.29 -14.58 20.25
C LYS A 95 5.78 -14.38 20.31
N SER A 96 5.01 -15.42 20.64
CA SER A 96 3.55 -15.33 20.80
C SER A 96 3.14 -14.45 21.97
N ALA A 97 3.79 -14.64 23.12
CA ALA A 97 3.54 -13.80 24.29
C ALA A 97 3.94 -12.34 24.04
N TRP A 98 5.08 -12.13 23.36
CA TRP A 98 5.57 -10.81 23.00
C TRP A 98 4.64 -10.10 22.02
N MET A 99 4.20 -10.81 20.98
CA MET A 99 3.23 -10.31 20.00
C MET A 99 1.93 -9.89 20.67
N TYR A 100 1.38 -10.72 21.57
CA TYR A 100 0.17 -10.41 22.32
C TYR A 100 0.31 -9.14 23.16
N GLN A 101 1.45 -9.02 23.85
CA GLN A 101 1.78 -7.88 24.71
C GLN A 101 1.99 -6.59 23.91
N ILE A 102 2.78 -6.63 22.83
CA ILE A 102 2.94 -5.48 21.94
C ILE A 102 1.59 -5.02 21.39
N LEU A 103 0.74 -5.96 20.95
CA LEU A 103 -0.52 -5.61 20.29
C LEU A 103 -1.51 -4.94 21.25
N HIS A 104 -1.80 -5.60 22.38
CA HIS A 104 -2.84 -5.15 23.30
C HIS A 104 -2.35 -4.14 24.32
N GLU A 105 -1.14 -4.36 24.83
CA GLU A 105 -0.55 -3.57 25.92
C GLU A 105 0.40 -2.48 25.42
N GLY A 106 0.93 -2.60 24.18
CA GLY A 106 1.76 -1.58 23.54
C GLY A 106 0.96 -0.66 22.64
N PHE A 107 0.28 -1.21 21.63
CA PHE A 107 -0.50 -0.45 20.64
C PHE A 107 -1.97 -0.24 21.02
N HIS A 108 -2.39 -0.73 22.18
CA HIS A 108 -3.75 -0.54 22.73
C HIS A 108 -4.87 -1.11 21.86
N PHE A 109 -4.60 -2.18 21.10
CA PHE A 109 -5.65 -2.87 20.35
C PHE A 109 -6.62 -3.59 21.31
N PRO A 110 -7.94 -3.49 21.12
CA PRO A 110 -8.90 -4.30 21.86
C PRO A 110 -8.67 -5.81 21.63
N TYR A 111 -8.93 -6.62 22.66
CA TYR A 111 -8.72 -8.08 22.61
C TYR A 111 -9.58 -8.79 21.56
N ASP A 112 -10.77 -8.28 21.32
CA ASP A 112 -11.79 -8.80 20.41
C ASP A 112 -11.89 -8.01 19.10
N TYR A 113 -10.86 -7.23 18.77
CA TYR A 113 -10.90 -6.31 17.65
C TYR A 113 -11.14 -7.03 16.30
N PRO A 114 -12.29 -6.80 15.63
CA PRO A 114 -12.73 -7.62 14.51
C PRO A 114 -11.97 -7.35 13.21
N ASN A 115 -11.42 -6.15 13.05
CA ASN A 115 -10.89 -5.66 11.78
C ASN A 115 -9.36 -5.79 11.68
N LEU A 116 -8.78 -6.75 12.39
CA LEU A 116 -7.35 -7.07 12.35
C LEU A 116 -7.11 -8.39 11.62
N ARG A 117 -6.25 -8.36 10.61
CA ARG A 117 -5.87 -9.54 9.82
C ARG A 117 -4.36 -9.73 9.83
N THR A 118 -3.94 -10.98 9.99
CA THR A 118 -2.55 -11.39 9.83
C THR A 118 -2.36 -12.01 8.45
N ALA A 119 -1.40 -11.54 7.68
CA ALA A 119 -1.16 -12.02 6.33
C ALA A 119 0.33 -11.99 5.97
N GLN A 120 0.76 -12.89 5.10
CA GLN A 120 2.06 -12.80 4.43
C GLN A 120 1.95 -12.08 3.08
N LEU A 121 0.86 -12.33 2.36
CA LEU A 121 0.57 -11.78 1.04
C LEU A 121 -0.79 -11.07 1.06
N VAL A 122 -0.93 -10.04 0.24
CA VAL A 122 -2.20 -9.35 0.00
C VAL A 122 -2.55 -9.53 -1.47
N TYR A 123 -3.65 -10.24 -1.75
CA TYR A 123 -4.04 -10.65 -3.11
C TYR A 123 -2.92 -11.41 -3.85
N ASP A 124 -2.29 -12.37 -3.18
CA ASP A 124 -1.18 -13.19 -3.71
C ASP A 124 0.04 -12.37 -4.17
N ARG A 125 0.18 -11.15 -3.64
CA ARG A 125 1.33 -10.28 -3.84
C ARG A 125 1.99 -9.94 -2.51
N GLU A 126 3.31 -9.91 -2.53
CA GLU A 126 4.09 -9.39 -1.42
C GLU A 126 3.86 -7.87 -1.29
N VAL A 127 3.69 -7.40 -0.06
CA VAL A 127 3.55 -5.97 0.22
C VAL A 127 4.95 -5.36 0.24
N GLN A 128 5.31 -4.66 -0.83
CA GLN A 128 6.62 -4.02 -0.97
C GLN A 128 6.53 -2.51 -0.75
N LEU A 129 7.38 -1.99 0.15
CA LEU A 129 7.49 -0.54 0.40
C LEU A 129 7.92 0.25 -0.84
N THR A 130 8.72 -0.37 -1.71
CA THR A 130 9.19 0.22 -2.98
C THR A 130 8.01 0.61 -3.88
N LEU A 131 6.96 -0.21 -3.94
CA LEU A 131 5.76 0.12 -4.72
C LEU A 131 5.11 1.41 -4.21
N GLY A 132 5.00 1.58 -2.89
CA GLY A 132 4.50 2.80 -2.28
C GLY A 132 5.37 4.02 -2.60
N ALA A 133 6.70 3.86 -2.58
CA ALA A 133 7.62 4.93 -2.92
C ALA A 133 7.49 5.36 -4.39
N ILE A 134 7.33 4.41 -5.31
CA ILE A 134 7.10 4.70 -6.73
C ILE A 134 5.78 5.45 -6.89
N LEU A 135 4.68 4.93 -6.32
CA LEU A 135 3.36 5.56 -6.40
C LEU A 135 3.37 6.99 -5.86
N TYR A 136 4.06 7.22 -4.74
CA TYR A 136 4.21 8.56 -4.18
C TYR A 136 4.97 9.51 -5.11
N LYS A 137 6.03 9.03 -5.77
CA LYS A 137 6.80 9.84 -6.72
C LYS A 137 6.05 10.09 -8.03
N THR A 138 5.24 9.13 -8.49
CA THR A 138 4.51 9.22 -9.77
C THR A 138 3.15 9.88 -9.65
N GLN A 139 2.62 10.10 -8.44
CA GLN A 139 1.32 10.73 -8.19
C GLN A 139 1.16 12.06 -8.93
N PHE A 140 2.21 12.87 -9.02
CA PHE A 140 2.17 14.16 -9.71
C PHE A 140 2.25 14.05 -11.24
N LEU A 141 2.75 12.93 -11.79
CA LEU A 141 2.81 12.72 -13.24
C LEU A 141 1.40 12.50 -13.80
N SER A 142 0.59 11.68 -13.12
CA SER A 142 -0.83 11.48 -13.48
C SER A 142 -1.63 12.79 -13.47
N SER A 143 -1.37 13.68 -12.50
CA SER A 143 -2.03 14.99 -12.44
C SER A 143 -1.57 15.96 -13.54
N ARG A 144 -0.35 15.81 -14.06
CA ARG A 144 0.18 16.68 -15.13
C ARG A 144 -0.46 16.36 -16.48
N ASP A 145 -0.67 15.09 -16.80
CA ASP A 145 -1.35 14.69 -18.03
C ASP A 145 -2.79 15.24 -18.06
N LEU A 146 -3.53 15.14 -16.95
CA LEU A 146 -4.86 15.74 -16.79
C LEU A 146 -4.85 17.28 -16.96
N ARG A 147 -3.82 17.97 -16.43
CA ARG A 147 -3.69 19.43 -16.60
C ARG A 147 -3.30 19.83 -18.02
N GLN A 148 -2.55 19.01 -18.74
CA GLN A 148 -2.15 19.29 -20.12
C GLN A 148 -3.31 19.17 -21.10
N GLU A 149 -4.28 18.27 -20.85
CA GLU A 149 -5.55 18.23 -21.57
C GLU A 149 -6.38 19.50 -21.32
N GLY A 150 -6.48 19.96 -20.07
CA GLY A 150 -7.18 21.21 -19.73
C GLY A 150 -6.50 22.49 -20.27
N ALA A 151 -5.17 22.51 -20.37
CA ALA A 151 -4.41 23.66 -20.87
C ALA A 151 -4.36 23.74 -22.41
N ARG A 152 -4.60 22.64 -23.13
CA ARG A 152 -4.62 22.62 -24.60
C ARG A 152 -5.81 23.35 -25.23
N GLN A 153 -6.86 23.69 -24.48
CA GLN A 153 -8.06 24.33 -25.04
C GLN A 153 -8.00 25.86 -25.22
N VAL A 154 -6.95 26.57 -24.77
CA VAL A 154 -6.94 28.05 -24.82
C VAL A 154 -6.26 28.64 -26.07
N HIS A 155 -5.42 27.88 -26.78
CA HIS A 155 -4.63 28.41 -27.92
C HIS A 155 -5.22 28.15 -29.32
N GLY A 156 -6.39 27.53 -29.44
CA GLY A 156 -6.99 27.18 -30.74
C GLY A 156 -7.43 28.37 -31.61
N ASN A 157 -7.73 29.53 -31.00
CA ASN A 157 -8.36 30.63 -31.73
C ASN A 157 -7.36 31.53 -32.50
N TRP A 158 -6.12 31.68 -32.02
CA TRP A 158 -5.13 32.54 -32.70
C TRP A 158 -4.62 31.89 -34.00
N PHE A 159 -4.26 30.61 -33.97
CA PHE A 159 -3.71 29.92 -35.15
C PHE A 159 -4.71 29.80 -36.30
N HIS A 160 -6.01 29.66 -36.01
CA HIS A 160 -7.04 29.59 -37.04
C HIS A 160 -7.25 30.94 -37.76
N LEU A 161 -7.26 32.05 -37.01
CA LEU A 161 -7.36 33.40 -37.58
C LEU A 161 -6.15 33.75 -38.47
N SER A 162 -4.94 33.36 -38.05
CA SER A 162 -3.73 33.63 -38.81
C SER A 162 -3.60 32.75 -40.07
N PHE A 163 -4.14 31.52 -40.06
CA PHE A 163 -4.17 30.64 -41.22
C PHE A 163 -5.16 31.14 -42.30
N VAL A 164 -6.37 31.57 -41.86
CA VAL A 164 -7.42 32.05 -42.77
C VAL A 164 -6.99 33.34 -43.48
N TYR A 165 -6.38 34.29 -42.77
CA TYR A 165 -5.92 35.55 -43.37
C TYR A 165 -4.79 35.34 -44.41
N ASN A 166 -3.87 34.42 -44.12
CA ASN A 166 -2.79 34.08 -45.04
C ASN A 166 -3.32 33.40 -46.33
N HIS A 167 -4.38 32.60 -46.21
CA HIS A 167 -4.98 31.91 -47.34
C HIS A 167 -5.71 32.87 -48.30
N TYR A 168 -6.44 33.86 -47.77
CA TYR A 168 -7.08 34.90 -48.60
C TYR A 168 -6.04 35.77 -49.33
N LEU A 169 -4.93 36.12 -48.66
CA LEU A 169 -3.84 36.88 -49.27
C LEU A 169 -3.22 36.12 -50.45
N PHE A 170 -2.99 34.81 -50.29
CA PHE A 170 -2.41 33.97 -51.34
C PHE A 170 -3.32 33.89 -52.58
N PHE A 171 -4.62 33.69 -52.41
CA PHE A 171 -5.56 33.68 -53.54
C PHE A 171 -5.69 35.03 -54.23
N ALA A 172 -5.69 36.13 -53.48
CA ALA A 172 -5.70 37.48 -54.04
C ALA A 172 -4.46 37.73 -54.92
N CYS A 173 -3.27 37.33 -54.46
CA CYS A 173 -2.04 37.44 -55.25
C CYS A 173 -2.08 36.63 -56.55
N ILE A 174 -2.59 35.39 -56.50
CA ILE A 174 -2.74 34.55 -57.69
C ILE A 174 -3.71 35.20 -58.69
N LEU A 175 -4.83 35.73 -58.22
CA LEU A 175 -5.83 36.38 -59.09
C LEU A 175 -5.26 37.61 -59.79
N VAL A 176 -4.48 38.45 -59.09
CA VAL A 176 -3.82 39.62 -59.69
C VAL A 176 -2.83 39.19 -60.77
N VAL A 177 -2.02 38.16 -60.53
CA VAL A 177 -1.06 37.64 -61.51
C VAL A 177 -1.78 37.09 -62.75
N LEU A 178 -2.85 36.32 -62.56
CA LEU A 178 -3.64 35.80 -63.68
C LEU A 178 -4.31 36.92 -64.49
N LEU A 179 -4.85 37.95 -63.83
CA LEU A 179 -5.40 39.11 -64.52
C LEU A 179 -4.33 39.87 -65.31
N ALA A 180 -3.12 40.01 -64.77
CA ALA A 180 -2.00 40.63 -65.49
C ALA A 180 -1.60 39.81 -66.72
N ILE A 181 -1.55 38.48 -66.61
CA ILE A 181 -1.28 37.57 -67.74
C ILE A 181 -2.39 37.66 -68.79
N ILE A 182 -3.65 37.65 -68.37
CA ILE A 182 -4.80 37.77 -69.26
C ILE A 182 -4.76 39.11 -69.98
N LEU A 183 -4.53 40.22 -69.27
CA LEU A 183 -4.40 41.55 -69.89
C LEU A 183 -3.19 41.65 -70.82
N TYR A 184 -2.09 40.97 -70.52
CA TYR A 184 -0.93 40.89 -71.40
C TYR A 184 -1.24 40.14 -72.70
N LEU A 185 -1.98 39.03 -72.61
CA LEU A 185 -2.41 38.24 -73.77
C LEU A 185 -3.56 38.88 -74.57
N LEU A 186 -4.44 39.64 -73.89
CA LEU A 186 -5.53 40.39 -74.51
C LEU A 186 -5.09 41.75 -75.04
N ARG A 187 -3.86 42.21 -74.76
CA ARG A 187 -3.34 43.45 -75.34
C ARG A 187 -3.08 43.21 -76.83
N PRO A 188 -3.93 43.72 -77.74
CA PRO A 188 -3.68 43.62 -79.17
C PRO A 188 -2.52 44.56 -79.50
N HIS A 189 -1.59 44.09 -80.33
CA HIS A 189 -0.53 44.93 -80.90
C HIS A 189 -1.12 46.08 -81.73
#